data_AF-A0A707DPY1-F1
#
_entry.id   AF-A0A707DPY1-F1
#
_cell.length_a   1.000
_cell.length_b   1.000
_cell.length_c   1.000
_cell.angle_alpha   90.00
_cell.angle_beta   90.00
_cell.angle_gamma   90.00
#
_symmetry.space_group_name_H-M   'P 1'
#
loop_
_entity.id
_entity.type
_entity.pdbx_description
1 polymer ?
#
loop_
_entity_poly.entity_id
_entity_poly.type
_entity_poly.pdbx_seq_one_letter_code
_entity_poly.pdbx_strand_id
1 'polypeptide(L)' 'MRALLTPEIAPRMGIVLFRPGSELMPLFMQGRVLLEP' A
#
# COMPACT_ATOMS: atom_id res chain seq x y z
N MET A 1 10.40 -2.92 12.98
CA MET A 1 10.85 -3.98 12.06
C MET A 1 10.31 -3.65 10.67
N ARG A 2 11.13 -3.72 9.60
CA ARG A 2 10.72 -3.40 8.22
C ARG A 2 11.00 -4.62 7.35
N ALA A 3 10.08 -4.96 6.45
CA ALA A 3 10.25 -6.03 5.47
C ALA A 3 9.96 -5.50 4.07
N LEU A 4 10.71 -5.97 3.08
CA LEU A 4 10.38 -5.77 1.67
C LEU A 4 9.49 -6.94 1.24
N LEU A 5 8.30 -6.62 0.76
CA LEU A 5 7.36 -7.61 0.27
C LEU A 5 7.47 -7.72 -1.23
N THR A 6 7.60 -8.95 -1.73
CA THR A 6 7.44 -9.19 -3.15
C THR A 6 5.95 -9.28 -3.50
N PRO A 7 5.58 -9.04 -4.77
CA PRO A 7 4.19 -9.16 -5.23
C PRO A 7 3.56 -10.53 -4.97
N GLU A 8 4.35 -11.59 -4.82
CA GLU A 8 3.87 -12.95 -4.54
C GLU A 8 3.59 -13.18 -3.05
N ILE A 9 4.35 -12.52 -2.17
CA ILE A 9 4.25 -12.70 -0.72
C ILE A 9 3.16 -11.82 -0.12
N ALA A 10 3.01 -10.58 -0.61
CA ALA A 10 2.05 -9.62 -0.04
C ALA A 10 0.59 -10.15 -0.03
N PRO A 11 0.04 -10.70 -1.13
CA PRO A 11 -1.33 -11.21 -1.14
C PRO A 11 -1.54 -12.37 -0.18
N ARG A 12 -0.53 -13.23 0.01
CA ARG A 12 -0.59 -14.37 0.96
C ARG A 12 -0.68 -13.93 2.41
N MET A 13 -0.26 -12.71 2.71
CA MET A 13 -0.35 -12.11 4.04
C MET A 13 -1.58 -11.19 4.20
N GLY A 14 -2.50 -11.18 3.23
CA GLY A 14 -3.64 -10.28 3.21
C GLY A 14 -3.26 -8.80 2.99
N ILE A 15 -2.06 -8.54 2.47
CA ILE A 15 -1.56 -7.19 2.19
C ILE A 15 -1.74 -6.90 0.70
N VAL A 16 -2.38 -5.77 0.40
CA VAL A 16 -2.51 -5.26 -0.97
C VAL A 16 -1.38 -4.27 -1.23
N LEU A 17 -0.55 -4.53 -2.25
CA LEU A 17 0.44 -3.57 -2.72
C LEU A 17 -0.23 -2.58 -3.67
N PHE A 18 -0.41 -1.34 -3.20
CA PHE A 18 -0.85 -0.24 -4.02
C PHE A 18 0.32 0.69 -4.30
N ARG A 19 0.62 0.94 -5.58
CA ARG A 19 1.64 1.90 -6.01
C ARG A 19 0.96 3.16 -6.57
N PRO A 20 0.62 4.14 -5.73
CA PRO A 20 0.06 5.40 -6.21
C PRO A 20 1.08 6.19 -7.03
N GLY A 21 0.58 7.00 -7.97
CA GLY A 21 1.39 8.03 -8.62
C GLY A 21 1.80 9.14 -7.63
N SER A 22 2.72 10.01 -8.05
CA SER A 22 3.23 11.12 -7.22
C SER A 22 2.14 12.06 -6.73
N GLU A 23 1.10 12.29 -7.53
CA GLU A 23 -0.03 13.16 -7.17
C GLU A 23 -0.89 12.60 -6.03
N LEU A 24 -0.89 11.28 -5.83
CA LEU A 24 -1.68 10.60 -4.81
C LEU A 24 -0.89 10.35 -3.52
N MET A 25 0.44 10.46 -3.54
CA MET A 25 1.31 10.29 -2.37
C MET A 25 0.92 11.14 -1.16
N PRO A 26 0.51 12.42 -1.30
CA PRO A 26 0.11 13.24 -0.15
C PRO A 26 -1.04 12.64 0.68
N LEU A 27 -1.96 11.89 0.05
CA LEU A 27 -3.09 11.26 0.74
C LEU A 27 -2.61 10.18 1.73
N PHE A 28 -1.53 9.46 1.39
CA PHE A 28 -0.98 8.40 2.23
C PHE A 28 -0.11 8.92 3.38
N MET A 29 0.25 10.20 3.38
CA MET A 29 1.02 10.83 4.46
C MET A 29 0.14 11.27 5.64
N GLN A 30 -1.18 11.30 5.47
CA GLN A 30 -2.14 11.79 6.46
C GLN A 30 -2.68 10.70 7.42
N GLY A 31 -2.15 9.48 7.33
CA GLY A 31 -2.53 8.37 8.21
C GLY A 31 -3.19 7.22 7.45
N ARG A 32 -4.46 6.94 7.76
CA ARG A 32 -5.20 5.83 7.16
C ARG A 32 -6.01 6.31 5.96
N VAL A 33 -5.82 5.65 4.81
CA VAL A 33 -6.57 5.88 3.58
C VAL A 33 -7.51 4.69 3.37
N LEU A 34 -8.78 4.98 3.11
CA LEU A 34 -9.76 3.99 2.67
C LEU A 34 -9.72 3.90 1.14
N LEU A 35 -9.69 2.68 0.61
CA LEU A 35 -9.83 2.41 -0.82
C LEU A 35 -11.18 1.71 -1.02
N GLU A 36 -12.07 2.31 -1.79
CA GLU A 36 -13.39 1.76 -2.14
C GLU A 36 -13.49 1.56 -3.66
N PRO A 37 -14.30 0.61 -4.15
CA PRO A 37 -14.56 0.41 -5.58
C PRO A 37 -15.16 1.63 -6.28
#